data_AF-A0A527ZDU7-F1
#
_entry.id   AF-A0A527ZDU7-F1
#
_cell.length_a   1.000
_cell.length_b   1.000
_cell.length_c   1.000
_cell.angle_alpha   90.00
_cell.angle_beta   90.00
_cell.angle_gamma   90.00
#
_symmetry.space_group_name_H-M   'P 1'
#
loop_
_entity.id
_entity.type
_entity.pdbx_description
1 polymer ?
#
loop_
_entity_poly.entity_id
_entity_poly.type
_entity_poly.pdbx_seq_one_letter_code
_entity_poly.pdbx_strand_id
1 'polypeptide(L)'
;MAQLDEPSLDPAVALASLDATAPREPHRLFALKQGDCFAVADAYGDIRGAGDGFFRDDTRVLSEFRLTVGDRQTSLLGASLSQDNVLFTSNLTNLPMQSVRGRDIPQGAIHIERVRLLWQDRLFERITLSNYSQEQSTI
;
A
#
# COMPACT_ATOMS: atom_id res chain seq x y z
N MET A 1 0.81 -7.04 50.31
CA MET A 1 0.75 -7.51 48.90
C MET A 1 -0.47 -6.88 48.28
N ALA A 2 -0.28 -5.81 47.50
CA ALA A 2 -1.38 -5.15 46.77
C ALA A 2 -1.59 -5.90 45.46
N GLN A 3 -2.80 -6.42 45.24
CA GLN A 3 -3.20 -7.07 44.02
C GLN A 3 -3.44 -5.98 42.97
N LEU A 4 -2.67 -5.99 41.89
CA LEU A 4 -2.90 -5.11 40.75
C LEU A 4 -4.06 -5.70 39.95
N ASP A 5 -5.19 -5.00 39.93
CA ASP A 5 -6.30 -5.30 39.02
C ASP A 5 -5.86 -4.95 37.60
N GLU A 6 -5.54 -5.98 36.80
CA GLU A 6 -5.38 -5.79 35.36
C GLU A 6 -6.75 -5.48 34.75
N PRO A 7 -6.88 -4.41 33.94
CA PRO A 7 -8.12 -4.15 33.24
C PRO A 7 -8.35 -5.28 32.24
N SER A 8 -9.38 -6.09 32.51
CA SER A 8 -9.91 -7.08 31.57
C SER A 8 -10.41 -6.36 30.33
N LEU A 9 -9.54 -6.22 29.33
CA LEU A 9 -9.92 -5.72 28.01
C LEU A 9 -10.89 -6.73 27.41
N ASP A 10 -12.18 -6.38 27.35
CA ASP A 10 -13.19 -7.18 26.70
C ASP A 10 -12.79 -7.39 25.23
N PRO A 11 -12.52 -8.63 24.79
CA PRO A 11 -12.09 -8.90 23.43
C PRO A 11 -13.13 -8.42 22.40
N ALA A 12 -14.40 -8.30 22.76
CA ALA A 12 -15.43 -7.74 21.89
C ALA A 12 -15.24 -6.22 21.63
N VAL A 13 -14.71 -5.47 22.61
CA VAL A 13 -14.40 -4.04 22.47
C VAL A 13 -13.13 -3.84 21.63
N ALA A 14 -12.14 -4.74 21.75
CA ALA A 14 -10.97 -4.74 20.89
C ALA A 14 -11.31 -5.08 19.42
N LEU A 15 -12.28 -5.99 19.19
CA LEU A 15 -12.75 -6.34 17.85
C LEU A 15 -13.63 -5.26 17.20
N ALA A 16 -14.41 -4.51 17.97
CA ALA A 16 -15.26 -3.44 17.43
C ALA A 16 -14.44 -2.28 16.79
N SER A 17 -13.14 -2.20 17.07
CA SER A 17 -12.23 -1.24 16.42
C SER A 17 -11.74 -1.69 15.04
N LEU A 18 -12.14 -2.88 14.55
CA LEU A 18 -11.70 -3.44 13.27
C LEU A 18 -12.68 -3.22 12.10
N ASP A 19 -13.88 -2.70 12.35
CA ASP A 19 -14.89 -2.50 11.30
C ASP A 19 -14.88 -1.07 10.73
N ALA A 20 -13.90 -0.81 9.85
CA ALA A 20 -13.99 0.26 8.88
C ALA A 20 -13.23 -0.03 7.57
N THR A 21 -13.23 -1.27 7.08
CA THR A 21 -13.06 -1.57 5.65
C THR A 21 -13.51 -3.00 5.39
N ALA A 22 -14.38 -3.18 4.38
CA ALA A 22 -14.97 -4.45 3.95
C ALA A 22 -13.99 -5.65 3.94
N PRO A 23 -14.49 -6.91 4.02
CA PRO A 23 -13.66 -8.11 3.97
C PRO A 23 -12.72 -8.07 2.76
N ARG A 24 -11.41 -8.03 3.02
CA ARG A 24 -10.37 -8.07 1.98
C ARG A 24 -10.43 -9.44 1.31
N GLU A 25 -10.89 -9.49 0.06
CA GLU A 25 -10.54 -10.61 -0.82
C GLU A 25 -9.01 -10.79 -0.79
N PRO A 26 -8.47 -12.02 -0.89
CA PRO A 26 -7.03 -12.19 -1.04
C PRO A 26 -6.56 -11.31 -2.21
N HIS A 27 -5.81 -10.26 -1.90
CA HIS A 27 -5.42 -9.30 -2.92
C HIS A 27 -4.71 -10.07 -4.02
N ARG A 28 -5.23 -9.99 -5.25
CA ARG A 28 -4.57 -10.56 -6.42
C ARG A 28 -3.11 -10.11 -6.40
N LEU A 29 -2.20 -11.07 -6.33
CA LEU A 29 -0.77 -10.80 -6.42
C LEU A 29 -0.40 -10.59 -7.89
N PHE A 30 0.50 -9.65 -8.11
CA PHE A 30 1.10 -9.33 -9.40
C PHE A 30 2.58 -9.66 -9.32
N ALA A 31 3.05 -10.45 -10.28
CA ALA A 31 4.44 -10.87 -10.37
C ALA A 31 5.09 -10.20 -11.59
N LEU A 32 6.05 -9.32 -11.35
CA LEU A 32 6.96 -8.84 -12.38
C LEU A 32 8.12 -9.84 -12.52
N LYS A 33 8.59 -10.11 -13.73
CA LYS A 33 9.75 -10.99 -13.97
C LYS A 33 10.60 -10.53 -15.14
N GLN A 34 11.91 -10.47 -14.94
CA GLN A 34 12.91 -10.15 -15.96
C GLN A 34 14.23 -10.82 -15.55
N GLY A 35 14.75 -11.71 -16.39
CA GLY A 35 15.93 -12.52 -16.06
C GLY A 35 15.77 -13.31 -14.76
N ASP A 36 16.79 -13.22 -13.90
CA ASP A 36 16.86 -13.87 -12.57
C ASP A 36 16.23 -13.03 -11.45
N CYS A 37 15.58 -11.93 -11.82
CA CYS A 37 14.81 -11.08 -10.93
C CYS A 37 13.31 -11.33 -11.06
N PHE A 38 12.61 -11.28 -9.93
CA PHE A 38 11.16 -11.16 -9.89
C PHE A 38 10.69 -10.35 -8.69
N ALA A 39 9.62 -9.58 -8.86
CA ALA A 39 9.00 -8.81 -7.80
C ALA A 39 7.52 -9.19 -7.70
N VAL A 40 7.10 -9.61 -6.51
CA VAL A 40 5.71 -9.95 -6.21
C VAL A 40 5.18 -8.87 -5.28
N ALA A 41 4.01 -8.33 -5.60
CA ALA A 41 3.30 -7.35 -4.79
C ALA A 41 1.79 -7.52 -4.96
N ASP A 42 1.01 -6.91 -4.07
CA ASP A 42 -0.43 -6.89 -4.21
C ASP A 42 -0.94 -5.86 -5.25
N ALA A 43 -2.26 -5.75 -5.42
CA ALA A 43 -2.86 -4.78 -6.34
C ALA A 43 -2.58 -3.30 -6.01
N TYR A 44 -2.17 -2.99 -4.78
CA TYR A 44 -1.77 -1.64 -4.36
C TYR A 44 -0.31 -1.36 -4.70
N GLY A 45 0.44 -2.38 -5.14
CA GLY A 45 1.89 -2.34 -5.25
C GLY A 45 2.58 -2.51 -3.89
N ASP A 46 1.89 -2.96 -2.85
CA ASP A 46 2.52 -3.20 -1.55
C ASP A 46 3.17 -4.58 -1.50
N ILE A 47 4.34 -4.63 -0.86
CA ILE A 47 5.05 -5.84 -0.46
C ILE A 47 4.92 -5.95 1.06
N ARG A 48 4.38 -7.07 1.56
CA ARG A 48 4.08 -7.28 2.99
C ARG A 48 4.91 -8.39 3.67
N GLY A 49 5.72 -9.11 2.91
CA GLY A 49 6.62 -10.16 3.39
C GLY A 49 5.99 -11.54 3.56
N ALA A 50 4.68 -11.67 3.33
CA ALA A 50 3.89 -12.89 3.50
C ALA A 50 3.94 -13.81 2.26
N GLY A 51 5.11 -13.90 1.63
CA GLY A 51 5.36 -14.64 0.37
C GLY A 51 5.66 -13.74 -0.83
N ASP A 52 5.30 -12.46 -0.73
CA ASP A 52 5.69 -11.40 -1.65
C ASP A 52 7.07 -10.81 -1.31
N GLY A 53 7.66 -10.07 -2.25
CA GLY A 53 9.04 -9.58 -2.14
C GLY A 53 9.65 -9.21 -3.47
N PHE A 54 10.81 -8.56 -3.44
CA PHE A 54 11.71 -8.48 -4.60
C PHE A 54 12.85 -9.48 -4.39
N PHE A 55 13.06 -10.31 -5.40
CA PHE A 55 14.01 -11.41 -5.39
C PHE A 55 15.00 -11.24 -6.54
N ARG A 56 16.26 -11.57 -6.26
CA ARG A 56 17.35 -11.64 -7.24
C ARG A 56 18.18 -12.86 -6.91
N ASP A 57 18.46 -13.71 -7.89
CA ASP A 57 19.24 -14.95 -7.72
C ASP A 57 18.67 -15.80 -6.54
N ASP A 58 17.35 -16.03 -6.56
CA ASP A 58 16.59 -16.73 -5.51
C ASP A 58 16.69 -16.15 -4.09
N THR A 59 17.32 -14.99 -3.94
CA THR A 59 17.45 -14.30 -2.66
C THR A 59 16.43 -13.17 -2.57
N ARG A 60 15.61 -13.17 -1.52
CA ARG A 60 14.71 -12.05 -1.20
C ARG A 60 15.55 -10.85 -0.74
N VAL A 61 15.75 -9.88 -1.63
CA VAL A 61 16.53 -8.66 -1.34
C VAL A 61 15.67 -7.52 -0.79
N LEU A 62 14.35 -7.58 -0.94
CA LEU A 62 13.38 -6.67 -0.30
C LEU A 62 12.19 -7.46 0.24
N SER A 63 11.96 -7.37 1.54
CA SER A 63 10.90 -8.12 2.23
C SER A 63 9.64 -7.32 2.48
N GLU A 64 9.73 -6.00 2.57
CA GLU A 64 8.57 -5.14 2.84
C GLU A 64 8.75 -3.80 2.14
N PHE A 65 7.70 -3.33 1.50
CA PHE A 65 7.65 -2.01 0.90
C PHE A 65 6.19 -1.59 0.70
N ARG A 66 5.72 -0.65 1.53
CA ARG A 66 4.33 -0.23 1.58
C ARG A 66 4.22 1.27 1.35
N LEU A 67 3.21 1.71 0.61
CA LEU A 67 2.89 3.13 0.44
C LEU A 67 1.71 3.52 1.32
N THR A 68 1.88 4.58 2.10
CA THR A 68 0.82 5.22 2.89
C THR A 68 0.73 6.71 2.53
N VAL A 69 -0.41 7.31 2.86
CA VAL A 69 -0.67 8.75 2.72
C VAL A 69 -1.26 9.25 4.02
N GLY A 70 -0.53 10.12 4.72
CA GLY A 70 -0.87 10.56 6.08
C GLY A 70 -1.12 9.40 7.03
N ASP A 71 -0.19 8.44 7.08
CA ASP A 71 -0.24 7.21 7.89
C ASP A 71 -1.43 6.26 7.61
N ARG A 72 -2.23 6.56 6.59
CA ARG A 72 -3.34 5.71 6.15
C ARG A 72 -2.99 4.95 4.89
N GLN A 73 -3.62 3.78 4.72
CA GLN A 73 -3.62 3.09 3.44
C GLN A 73 -4.36 3.92 2.38
N THR A 74 -3.93 3.76 1.14
CA THR A 74 -4.63 4.32 -0.02
C THR A 74 -5.88 3.50 -0.36
N SER A 75 -6.77 4.06 -1.17
CA SER A 75 -7.86 3.36 -1.85
C SER A 75 -7.44 2.98 -3.27
N LEU A 76 -7.72 1.74 -3.69
CA LEU A 76 -7.37 1.24 -5.01
C LEU A 76 -8.43 1.62 -6.06
N LEU A 77 -7.98 2.27 -7.15
CA LEU A 77 -8.82 2.56 -8.31
C LEU A 77 -8.67 1.49 -9.40
N GLY A 78 -7.48 0.90 -9.52
CA GLY A 78 -7.23 -0.19 -10.45
C GLY A 78 -5.74 -0.53 -10.55
N ALA A 79 -5.44 -1.73 -11.04
CA ALA A 79 -4.08 -2.19 -11.25
C ALA A 79 -3.96 -2.95 -12.57
N SER A 80 -2.80 -2.86 -13.22
CA SER A 80 -2.49 -3.54 -14.46
C SER A 80 -1.05 -4.04 -14.48
N LEU A 81 -0.82 -5.06 -15.31
CA LEU A 81 0.49 -5.62 -15.60
C LEU A 81 0.62 -5.67 -17.12
N SER A 82 1.78 -5.26 -17.64
CA SER A 82 2.08 -5.37 -19.07
C SER A 82 2.11 -6.83 -19.50
N GLN A 83 1.91 -7.08 -20.81
CA GLN A 83 1.84 -8.43 -21.35
C GLN A 83 3.13 -9.24 -21.17
N ASP A 84 4.27 -8.56 -21.13
CA ASP A 84 5.60 -9.14 -20.88
C ASP A 84 5.95 -9.24 -19.38
N ASN A 85 5.05 -8.82 -18.49
CA ASN A 85 5.21 -8.86 -17.03
C ASN A 85 6.44 -8.08 -16.52
N VAL A 86 6.89 -7.03 -17.21
CA VAL A 86 8.00 -6.17 -16.70
C VAL A 86 7.53 -4.83 -16.17
N LEU A 87 6.30 -4.40 -16.47
CA LEU A 87 5.74 -3.12 -16.08
C LEU A 87 4.42 -3.31 -15.32
N PHE A 88 4.38 -2.90 -14.06
CA PHE A 88 3.18 -2.88 -13.22
C PHE A 88 2.74 -1.43 -13.00
N THR A 89 1.43 -1.19 -13.06
CA THR A 89 0.83 0.11 -12.73
C THR A 89 -0.31 -0.07 -11.74
N SER A 90 -0.34 0.74 -10.70
CA SER A 90 -1.46 0.86 -9.77
C SER A 90 -1.91 2.32 -9.69
N ASN A 91 -3.20 2.52 -9.85
CA ASN A 91 -3.85 3.81 -9.66
C ASN A 91 -4.56 3.80 -8.31
N LEU A 92 -4.20 4.75 -7.45
CA LEU A 92 -4.65 4.84 -6.08
C LEU A 92 -5.19 6.25 -5.79
N THR A 93 -5.88 6.39 -4.67
CA THR A 93 -6.26 7.68 -4.11
C THR A 93 -6.18 7.70 -2.58
N ASN A 94 -6.17 8.87 -1.98
CA ASN A 94 -6.24 9.01 -0.52
C ASN A 94 -7.64 8.61 0.00
N LEU A 95 -7.69 8.06 1.21
CA LEU A 95 -8.91 8.01 2.03
C LEU A 95 -9.17 9.39 2.66
N PRO A 96 -10.37 9.65 3.24
CA PRO A 96 -10.62 10.89 3.96
C PRO A 96 -9.54 11.12 5.03
N MET A 97 -8.94 12.29 5.09
CA MET A 97 -7.85 12.58 6.03
C MET A 97 -7.80 14.07 6.39
N GLN A 98 -6.97 14.43 7.36
CA GLN A 98 -6.73 15.83 7.71
C GLN A 98 -5.31 16.22 7.31
N SER A 99 -5.16 17.45 6.82
CA SER A 99 -3.87 18.09 6.64
C SER A 99 -3.22 18.38 8.00
N VAL A 100 -1.91 18.66 8.00
CA VAL A 100 -1.16 19.13 9.17
C VAL A 100 -1.78 20.38 9.82
N ARG A 101 -2.55 21.18 9.06
CA ARG A 101 -3.24 22.38 9.55
C ARG A 101 -4.67 22.13 10.02
N GLY A 102 -5.10 20.88 10.13
CA GLY A 102 -6.46 20.51 10.55
C GLY A 102 -7.55 20.74 9.51
N ARG A 103 -7.19 21.01 8.24
CA ARG A 103 -8.16 21.05 7.13
C ARG A 103 -8.49 19.65 6.65
N ASP A 104 -9.77 19.38 6.43
CA ASP A 104 -10.23 18.12 5.87
C ASP A 104 -9.85 18.00 4.39
N ILE A 105 -9.31 16.84 4.03
CA ILE A 105 -9.00 16.43 2.66
C ILE A 105 -9.95 15.27 2.33
N PRO A 106 -10.89 15.44 1.39
CA PRO A 106 -11.84 14.39 1.06
C PRO A 106 -11.14 13.21 0.37
N GLN A 107 -11.78 12.04 0.42
CA GLN A 107 -11.38 10.91 -0.42
C GLN A 107 -11.37 11.33 -1.89
N GLY A 108 -10.40 10.84 -2.67
CA GLY A 108 -10.35 11.18 -4.10
C GLY A 108 -9.58 12.47 -4.42
N ALA A 109 -9.23 13.28 -3.41
CA ALA A 109 -8.58 14.59 -3.64
C ALA A 109 -7.16 14.46 -4.22
N ILE A 110 -6.46 13.39 -3.88
CA ILE A 110 -5.11 13.11 -4.32
C ILE A 110 -5.15 11.81 -5.12
N HIS A 111 -4.82 11.89 -6.41
CA HIS A 111 -4.54 10.71 -7.22
C HIS A 111 -3.07 10.36 -7.14
N ILE A 112 -2.80 9.06 -7.11
CA ILE A 112 -1.47 8.50 -6.94
C ILE A 112 -1.31 7.44 -8.03
N GLU A 113 -0.39 7.66 -8.96
CA GLU A 113 0.03 6.63 -9.91
C GLU A 113 1.34 6.01 -9.39
N ARG A 114 1.32 4.71 -9.14
CA ARG A 114 2.52 3.91 -8.88
C ARG A 114 2.85 3.10 -10.12
N VAL A 115 4.04 3.29 -10.66
CA VAL A 115 4.57 2.48 -11.76
C VAL A 115 5.82 1.77 -11.30
N ARG A 116 5.87 0.45 -11.52
CA ARG A 116 7.06 -0.38 -11.31
C ARG A 116 7.56 -0.94 -12.61
N LEU A 117 8.86 -0.84 -12.84
CA LEU A 117 9.56 -1.47 -13.95
C LEU A 117 10.63 -2.39 -13.40
N LEU A 118 10.65 -3.64 -13.85
CA LEU A 118 11.73 -4.56 -13.58
C LEU A 118 12.66 -4.62 -14.80
N TRP A 119 13.88 -4.10 -14.66
CA TRP A 119 14.82 -3.97 -15.76
C TRP A 119 16.27 -4.05 -15.29
N GLN A 120 17.10 -4.81 -16.00
CA GLN A 120 18.55 -4.97 -15.73
C GLN A 120 18.83 -5.22 -14.24
N ASP A 121 18.19 -6.27 -13.71
CA ASP A 121 18.35 -6.75 -12.33
C ASP A 121 17.95 -5.74 -11.24
N ARG A 122 17.13 -4.75 -11.59
CA ARG A 122 16.67 -3.68 -10.70
C ARG A 122 15.17 -3.49 -10.77
N LEU A 123 14.57 -3.25 -9.62
CA LEU A 123 13.20 -2.77 -9.49
C LEU A 123 13.22 -1.24 -9.43
N PHE A 124 12.68 -0.59 -10.45
CA PHE A 124 12.45 0.85 -10.48
C PHE A 124 11.01 1.14 -10.06
N GLU A 125 10.81 2.18 -9.24
CA GLU A 125 9.49 2.70 -8.87
C GLU A 125 9.41 4.18 -9.27
N ARG A 126 8.31 4.57 -9.89
CA ARG A 126 7.88 5.96 -10.03
C ARG A 126 6.55 6.15 -9.31
N ILE A 127 6.49 7.15 -8.45
CA ILE A 127 5.26 7.59 -7.78
C ILE A 127 4.93 8.99 -8.27
N THR A 128 3.79 9.14 -8.94
CA THR A 128 3.28 10.43 -9.40
C THR A 128 2.10 10.83 -8.50
N LEU A 129 2.13 12.05 -7.97
CA LEU A 129 1.06 12.60 -7.15
C LEU A 129 0.37 13.74 -7.89
N SER A 130 -0.96 13.69 -7.98
CA SER A 130 -1.78 14.73 -8.59
C SER A 130 -2.82 15.22 -7.57
N ASN A 131 -2.78 16.50 -7.22
CA ASN A 131 -3.76 17.13 -6.34
C ASN A 131 -4.92 17.69 -7.18
N TYR A 132 -6.12 17.16 -6.98
CA TYR A 132 -7.37 17.62 -7.61
C TYR A 132 -8.22 18.51 -6.70
N SER A 133 -7.72 18.85 -5.50
CA SER A 133 -8.35 19.88 -4.67
C SER A 133 -8.00 21.29 -5.14
N GLN A 134 -8.77 22.28 -4.69
CA GLN A 134 -8.54 23.69 -5.02
C GLN A 134 -7.44 24.34 -4.17
N GLU A 135 -6.92 23.64 -3.17
CA GLU A 135 -5.99 24.20 -2.19
C GLU A 135 -4.72 23.35 -2.08
N GLN A 136 -3.61 24.02 -1.76
CA GLN A 136 -2.39 23.34 -1.37
C GLN A 136 -2.53 22.80 0.06
N SER A 137 -2.26 21.51 0.23
CA SER A 137 -2.26 20.83 1.53
C SER A 137 -0.89 20.23 1.83
N THR A 138 -0.52 20.27 3.12
CA THR A 138 0.61 19.50 3.66
C THR A 138 0.03 18.37 4.49
N ILE A 139 0.50 17.16 4.23
CA ILE A 139 0.08 15.92 4.89
C ILE A 139 1.26 15.27 5.61
#